data_AF-A0A7V5C070-F1
#
_entry.id   AF-A0A7V5C070-F1
#
_cell.length_a   1.000
_cell.length_b   1.000
_cell.length_c   1.000
_cell.angle_alpha   90.00
_cell.angle_beta   90.00
_cell.angle_gamma   90.00
#
_symmetry.space_group_name_H-M   'P 1'
#
loop_
_entity.id
_entity.type
_entity.pdbx_description
1 polymer ?
#
loop_
_entity_poly.entity_id
_entity_poly.type
_entity_poly.pdbx_seq_one_letter_code
_entity_poly.pdbx_strand_id
1 'polypeptide(L)' 'MSVKKGMRVKTLTSHVGVPPRRGVVLRVEGDSVEVRWDDGHTSILSGAILVPDREKVGR' A
#
# COMPACT_ATOMS: atom_id res chain seq x y z
N MET A 1 -12.75 -0.06 -3.76
CA MET A 1 -12.20 -1.09 -2.85
C MET A 1 -11.69 -0.37 -1.62
N SER A 2 -12.15 -0.74 -0.42
CA SER A 2 -11.69 -0.12 0.82
C SER A 2 -10.50 -0.92 1.37
N VAL A 3 -9.36 -0.25 1.58
CA VAL A 3 -8.20 -0.85 2.26
C VAL A 3 -8.51 -1.05 3.75
N LYS A 4 -7.86 -2.04 4.38
CA LYS A 4 -8.05 -2.37 5.79
C LYS A 4 -6.71 -2.45 6.51
N LYS A 5 -6.70 -2.18 7.81
CA LYS A 5 -5.53 -2.44 8.66
C LYS A 5 -5.03 -3.89 8.48
N GLY A 6 -3.72 -4.06 8.41
CA GLY A 6 -3.04 -5.34 8.18
C GLY A 6 -3.00 -5.78 6.71
N MET A 7 -3.67 -5.06 5.80
CA MET A 7 -3.64 -5.39 4.39
C MET A 7 -2.28 -5.04 3.77
N ARG A 8 -1.72 -5.98 3.00
CA ARG A 8 -0.56 -5.70 2.15
C ARG A 8 -1.02 -4.94 0.90
N VAL A 9 -0.37 -3.83 0.64
CA VAL A 9 -0.74 -2.88 -0.41
C VAL A 9 0.47 -2.50 -1.23
N LYS A 10 0.23 -2.07 -2.45
CA LYS A 10 1.23 -1.45 -3.30
C LYS A 10 0.73 -0.15 -3.90
N THR A 11 1.66 0.75 -4.21
CA THR A 11 1.35 1.97 -4.96
C THR A 11 1.02 1.64 -6.40
N LEU A 12 0.06 2.37 -6.97
CA LEU A 12 -0.12 2.41 -8.42
C LEU A 12 0.93 3.37 -9.00
N THR A 13 1.79 2.88 -9.89
CA THR A 13 2.74 3.72 -10.64
C THR A 13 2.43 3.62 -12.13
N SER A 14 2.39 4.76 -12.80
CA SER A 14 2.27 4.86 -14.27
C SER A 14 3.63 4.81 -14.97
N HIS A 15 4.74 4.84 -14.21
CA HIS A 15 6.08 4.81 -14.78
C HIS A 15 6.54 3.38 -15.06
N VAL A 16 6.75 3.09 -16.34
CA VAL A 16 7.33 1.83 -16.81
C VAL A 16 8.76 1.69 -16.30
N GLY A 17 9.09 0.54 -15.70
CA GLY A 17 10.42 0.25 -15.16
C GLY A 17 10.63 0.64 -13.70
N VAL A 18 9.71 1.39 -13.08
CA VAL A 18 9.77 1.69 -11.63
C VAL A 18 8.97 0.63 -10.87
N PRO A 19 9.58 -0.16 -9.98
CA PRO A 19 8.84 -1.12 -9.18
C PRO A 19 7.86 -0.40 -8.25
N PRO A 20 6.62 -0.89 -8.10
CA PRO A 20 5.66 -0.30 -7.19
C PRO A 20 6.17 -0.45 -5.75
N ARG A 21 5.97 0.59 -4.94
CA ARG A 21 6.33 0.55 -3.53
C ARG A 21 5.32 -0.30 -2.79
N ARG A 22 5.80 -1.22 -1.94
CA ARG A 22 4.98 -2.19 -1.21
C ARG A 22 5.07 -1.96 0.28
N GLY A 23 3.98 -2.23 0.98
CA GLY A 23 3.89 -2.03 2.42
C GLY A 23 2.64 -2.66 3.03
N VAL A 24 2.47 -2.43 4.33
CA VAL A 24 1.34 -2.92 5.11
C VAL A 24 0.61 -1.73 5.73
N VAL A 25 -0.72 -1.73 5.61
CA VAL A 25 -1.56 -0.72 6.25
C VAL A 25 -1.52 -0.88 7.76
N LEU A 26 -1.05 0.15 8.46
CA LEU A 26 -1.05 0.21 9.92
C LEU A 26 -2.40 0.71 10.47
N ARG A 27 -2.98 1.69 9.79
CA ARG A 27 -4.21 2.36 10.23
C ARG A 27 -4.98 2.93 9.03
N VAL A 28 -6.30 3.02 9.18
CA VAL A 28 -7.20 3.73 8.28
C VAL A 28 -8.01 4.71 9.14
N GLU A 29 -7.94 5.99 8.85
CA GLU A 29 -8.66 7.06 9.53
C GLU A 29 -9.35 7.95 8.48
N GLY A 30 -10.67 7.80 8.33
CA GLY A 30 -11.42 8.47 7.28
C GLY A 30 -10.85 8.16 5.88
N ASP A 31 -10.42 9.21 5.17
CA ASP A 31 -9.81 9.12 3.84
C ASP A 31 -8.28 8.99 3.87
N SER A 32 -7.69 8.89 5.07
CA SER A 32 -6.25 8.78 5.26
C SER A 32 -5.85 7.35 5.66
N VAL A 33 -4.75 6.89 5.09
CA VAL A 33 -4.22 5.54 5.30
C VAL A 33 -2.76 5.66 5.72
N GLU A 34 -2.44 5.09 6.88
CA GLU A 34 -1.06 4.96 7.34
C GLU A 34 -0.48 3.63 6.86
N VAL A 35 0.64 3.68 6.16
CA VAL A 35 1.31 2.52 5.58
C VAL A 35 2.76 2.48 6.04
N ARG A 36 3.18 1.31 6.55
CA ARG A 36 4.59 0.99 6.74
C ARG A 36 5.10 0.28 5.50
N TRP A 37 6.05 0.90 4.82
CA TRP A 37 6.67 0.37 3.62
C TRP A 37 7.73 -0.67 3.95
N ASP A 38 8.04 -1.53 2.99
CA ASP A 38 9.06 -2.57 3.15
C ASP A 38 10.48 -2.00 3.32
N ASP A 39 10.71 -0.74 2.92
CA ASP A 39 11.95 -0.01 3.18
C ASP A 39 12.07 0.55 4.62
N GLY A 40 11.08 0.27 5.47
CA GLY A 40 11.05 0.68 6.88
C GLY A 40 10.45 2.06 7.12
N HIS A 41 10.21 2.86 6.08
CA HIS A 41 9.57 4.16 6.22
C HIS A 41 8.06 4.02 6.47
N THR A 42 7.48 4.96 7.22
CA THR A 42 6.04 5.04 7.44
C THR A 42 5.50 6.31 6.80
N SER A 43 4.42 6.21 6.05
CA SER A 43 3.77 7.36 5.42
C SER A 43 2.28 7.38 5.72
N ILE A 44 1.73 8.58 5.90
CA ILE A 44 0.29 8.83 5.93
C ILE A 44 -0.09 9.35 4.55
N LEU A 45 -1.01 8.65 3.89
CA LEU A 45 -1.46 8.96 2.55
C LEU A 45 -2.94 9.33 2.58
N SER A 46 -3.28 10.51 2.07
CA SER A 46 -4.66 10.96 1.86
C SER A 46 -4.93 11.03 0.36
N GLY A 47 -5.99 10.36 -0.11
CA GLY A 47 -6.36 10.35 -1.54
C GLY A 47 -5.43 9.53 -2.47
N ALA A 48 -4.48 8.77 -1.92
CA ALA A 48 -3.62 7.91 -2.73
C ALA A 48 -4.34 6.64 -3.18
N ILE A 49 -4.15 6.25 -4.43
CA ILE A 49 -4.65 4.98 -4.97
C ILE A 49 -3.72 3.85 -4.52
N LEU A 50 -4.08 3.22 -3.41
CA LEU A 50 -3.47 1.97 -2.92
C LEU A 50 -4.27 0.79 -3.45
N VAL A 51 -3.57 -0.19 -4.05
CA VAL A 51 -4.19 -1.43 -4.50
C VAL A 51 -3.76 -2.59 -3.60
N PRO A 52 -4.65 -3.54 -3.28
CA PRO A 52 -4.27 -4.74 -2.56
C PRO A 52 -3.16 -5.47 -3.30
N ASP A 53 -2.05 -5.74 -2.63
CA ASP A 53 -0.96 -6.51 -3.21
C ASP A 53 -1.23 -7.98 -2.98
N ARG A 54 -2.05 -8.56 -3.86
CA ARG A 54 -2.27 -10.01 -3.94
C ARG A 54 -1.08 -10.67 -4.62
N GLU A 55 0.13 -10.50 -4.09
CA GLU A 55 1.15 -11.50 -4.38
C GLU A 55 0.55 -12.85 -3.99
N LYS A 56 0.25 -13.68 -4.99
CA LYS A 56 0.01 -15.10 -4.77
C LYS A 56 1.28 -15.56 -4.06
N VAL A 57 1.17 -15.87 -2.76
CA VAL A 57 2.10 -16.80 -2.13
C VAL A 57 2.14 -17.98 -3.10
N GLY A 58 3.27 -18.16 -3.77
CA GLY A 58 3.45 -19.18 -4.79
C GLY A 58 2.98 -20.51 -4.24
N ARG A 59 2.20 -21.22 -5.05
CA ARG A 59 1.92 -22.63 -4.83
C ARG A 59 2.89 -23.44 -5.67
#